data_AF-A0A1S8TGS6-F1
#
_entry.id   AF-A0A1S8TGS6-F1
#
_cell.length_a   1.000
_cell.length_b   1.000
_cell.length_c   1.000
_cell.angle_alpha   90.00
_cell.angle_beta   90.00
_cell.angle_gamma   90.00
#
_symmetry.space_group_name_H-M   'P 1'
#
loop_
_entity.id
_entity.type
_entity.pdbx_description
1 polymer ?
#
loop_
_entity_poly.entity_id
_entity_poly.type
_entity_poly.pdbx_seq_one_letter_code
_entity_poly.pdbx_strand_id
1 'polypeptide(L)' 'MTFTTWLIKEKGFASKAQFDSLVNTLPYAGRRKLILYYKIEYKHYLNTRPIQLEIEIK' A
#
# COMPACT_ATOMS: atom_id res chain seq x y z
N MET A 1 -3.90 -8.34 6.09
CA MET A 1 -3.06 -7.10 6.20
C MET A 1 -3.77 -5.88 5.57
N THR A 2 -3.61 -4.64 6.08
CA THR A 2 -4.20 -3.41 5.50
C THR A 2 -3.24 -2.67 4.56
N PHE A 3 -3.77 -1.78 3.70
CA PHE A 3 -2.96 -0.94 2.78
C PHE A 3 -1.93 -0.08 3.53
N THR A 4 -2.33 0.55 4.65
CA THR A 4 -1.41 1.35 5.47
C THR A 4 -0.31 0.48 6.09
N THR A 5 -0.67 -0.70 6.63
CA THR A 5 0.32 -1.64 7.17
C THR A 5 1.28 -2.11 6.09
N TRP A 6 0.79 -2.38 4.89
CA TRP A 6 1.61 -2.77 3.74
C TRP A 6 2.55 -1.63 3.28
N LEU A 7 2.06 -0.39 3.18
CA LEU A 7 2.92 0.77 2.87
C LEU A 7 4.08 0.90 3.86
N ILE A 8 3.81 0.69 5.15
CA ILE A 8 4.83 0.80 6.19
C ILE A 8 5.82 -0.36 6.14
N LYS A 9 5.32 -1.60 6.11
CA LYS A 9 6.16 -2.79 6.23
C LYS A 9 6.91 -3.14 4.95
N GLU A 10 6.31 -2.89 3.78
CA GLU A 10 6.81 -3.41 2.50
C GLU A 10 7.30 -2.29 1.57
N LYS A 11 6.89 -1.03 1.79
CA LYS A 11 7.26 0.11 0.94
C LYS A 11 8.07 1.20 1.65
N GLY A 12 8.39 1.00 2.93
CA GLY A 12 9.30 1.87 3.68
C GLY A 12 8.73 3.23 4.09
N PHE A 13 7.40 3.41 4.03
CA PHE A 13 6.78 4.61 4.59
C PHE A 13 6.75 4.57 6.11
N ALA A 14 7.01 5.69 6.77
CA ALA A 14 6.89 5.82 8.22
C ALA A 14 5.42 5.85 8.67
N SER A 15 4.52 6.38 7.83
CA SER A 15 3.08 6.46 8.13
C SER A 15 2.25 6.72 6.88
N LYS A 16 0.93 6.55 7.00
CA LYS A 16 -0.02 7.00 5.97
C LYS A 16 0.10 8.51 5.70
N ALA A 17 0.34 9.33 6.73
CA ALA A 17 0.46 10.77 6.58
C ALA A 17 1.68 11.16 5.72
N GLN A 18 2.79 10.42 5.84
CA GLN A 18 3.95 10.63 4.97
C GLN A 18 3.64 10.29 3.50
N PHE A 19 2.92 9.19 3.26
CA PHE A 19 2.45 8.84 1.92
C PHE A 19 1.49 9.91 1.37
N ASP A 20 0.51 10.35 2.16
CA ASP A 20 -0.44 11.39 1.75
C ASP A 20 0.27 12.71 1.45
N SER A 21 1.30 13.07 2.23
CA SER A 21 2.15 14.25 1.99
C SER A 21 2.84 14.18 0.63
N LEU A 22 3.51 13.06 0.31
CA LEU A 22 4.14 12.82 -1.00
C LEU A 22 3.12 12.91 -2.15
N VAL A 23 1.95 12.31 -1.96
CA VAL A 23 0.88 12.33 -2.96
C VAL A 23 0.34 13.75 -3.18
N ASN A 24 0.34 14.58 -2.13
CA ASN A 24 -0.15 15.94 -2.17
C ASN A 24 0.83 16.92 -2.83
N THR A 25 2.15 16.66 -2.80
CA THR A 25 3.14 17.48 -3.50
C THR A 25 3.12 17.33 -5.03
N LEU A 26 2.41 16.32 -5.55
CA LEU A 26 2.32 16.06 -6.98
C LEU A 26 1.16 16.81 -7.65
N PRO A 27 1.32 17.24 -8.91
CA PRO A 27 0.21 17.69 -9.76
C PRO A 27 -0.86 16.60 -9.88
N TYR A 28 -2.11 16.98 -10.14
CA TYR A 28 -3.26 16.06 -10.16
C TYR A 28 -3.04 14.79 -10.98
N ALA A 29 -2.45 14.90 -12.17
CA ALA A 29 -2.14 13.75 -13.01
C ALA A 29 -1.11 12.79 -12.37
N GLY A 30 -0.07 13.34 -11.74
CA GLY A 30 0.94 12.58 -11.01
C GLY A 30 0.37 11.92 -9.76
N ARG A 31 -0.43 12.66 -8.99
CA ARG A 31 -1.20 12.16 -7.84
C ARG A 31 -2.02 10.93 -8.21
N ARG A 32 -2.82 11.01 -9.28
CA ARG A 32 -3.68 9.92 -9.73
C ARG A 32 -2.87 8.68 -10.13
N LYS A 33 -1.77 8.86 -10.85
CA LYS A 33 -0.88 7.76 -11.27
C LYS A 33 -0.23 7.08 -10.06
N LEU A 34 0.30 7.84 -9.10
CA LEU A 34 0.98 7.31 -7.93
C LEU A 34 0.02 6.48 -7.05
N ILE A 35 -1.17 7.02 -6.76
CA ILE A 35 -2.20 6.31 -5.99
C ILE A 35 -2.58 5.00 -6.70
N LEU A 36 -2.79 5.04 -8.02
CA LEU A 36 -3.18 3.87 -8.78
C LEU A 36 -2.09 2.79 -8.76
N TYR A 37 -0.83 3.19 -8.96
CA TYR A 37 0.32 2.30 -8.90
C TYR A 37 0.38 1.52 -7.59
N TYR A 38 0.37 2.22 -6.44
CA TYR A 38 0.44 1.54 -5.14
C TYR A 38 -0.80 0.68 -4.85
N LYS A 39 -1.99 1.08 -5.31
CA LYS A 39 -3.20 0.24 -5.19
C LYS A 39 -3.10 -1.06 -5.99
N ILE A 40 -2.58 -0.97 -7.22
CA ILE A 40 -2.37 -2.14 -8.07
C ILE A 40 -1.33 -3.07 -7.44
N GLU A 41 -0.19 -2.54 -7.02
CA GLU A 41 0.84 -3.33 -6.33
C GLU A 41 0.32 -3.98 -5.04
N TYR A 42 -0.46 -3.25 -4.24
CA TYR A 42 -1.08 -3.82 -3.03
C TYR A 42 -2.03 -4.97 -3.36
N LYS A 43 -2.82 -4.84 -4.43
CA LYS A 43 -3.70 -5.92 -4.89
C LYS A 43 -2.87 -7.13 -5.36
N HIS A 44 -1.78 -6.91 -6.09
CA HIS A 44 -0.87 -7.99 -6.47
C HIS A 44 -0.25 -8.66 -5.25
N TYR A 45 0.23 -7.89 -4.28
CA TYR A 45 0.77 -8.41 -3.03
C TYR A 45 -0.22 -9.30 -2.27
N LEU A 46 -1.48 -8.90 -2.19
CA LEU A 46 -2.54 -9.71 -1.57
C LEU A 46 -2.83 -11.00 -2.35
N ASN A 47 -2.73 -10.96 -3.68
CA ASN A 47 -2.99 -12.11 -4.54
C ASN A 47 -1.82 -13.11 -4.58
N THR A 48 -0.58 -12.63 -4.43
CA THR A 48 0.63 -13.47 -4.53
C THR A 48 1.08 -14.04 -3.20
N ARG A 49 0.68 -13.44 -2.07
CA ARG A 49 0.85 -14.07 -0.76
C ARG A 49 -0.35 -14.99 -0.49
N PRO A 50 -0.13 -16.28 -0.20
CA PRO A 50 -1.24 -17.15 0.14
C PRO A 50 -1.94 -16.60 1.38
N ILE A 51 -3.27 -16.42 1.29
CA ILE A 51 -4.17 -16.09 2.41
C ILE A 51 -4.02 -17.07 3.60
N GLN A 52 -3.33 -18.19 3.38
CA GLN A 52 -3.11 -19.29 4.33
C GLN A 52 -2.30 -18.94 5.60
N LEU A 53 -1.65 -17.77 5.69
CA LEU A 53 -1.00 -17.34 6.95
C LEU A 53 -1.93 -16.60 7.92
N GLU A 54 -3.20 -16.36 7.56
CA GLU A 54 -4.23 -15.91 8.51
C GLU A 54 -5.11 -17.10 9.01
N ILE A 55 -4.74 -18.35 8.71
CA ILE A 55 -5.25 -19.55 9.37
C ILE A 55 -4.15 -20.10 10.29
N GLU A 56 -3.88 -19.42 11.39
CA GLU A 56 -3.28 -20.08 12.56
C GLU A 56 -4.11 -19.76 13.81
N ILE A 57 -4.85 -20.80 14.22
CA ILE A 57 -5.22 -21.20 15.58
C ILE A 57 -6.32 -20.36 16.26
N LYS A 58 -7.55 -20.86 16.13
CA LYS A 58 -8.41 -21.14 17.29
C LYS A 58 -9.12 -22.47 17.10
#